data_AF-A0A6A5HGT2-F1
#
_entry.id   AF-A0A6A5HGT2-F1
#
_cell.length_a   1.000
_cell.length_b   1.000
_cell.length_c   1.000
_cell.angle_alpha   90.00
_cell.angle_beta   90.00
_cell.angle_gamma   90.00
#
_symmetry.space_group_name_H-M   'P 1'
#
loop_
_entity.id
_entity.type
_entity.pdbx_description
1 polymer ?
#
loop_
_entity_poly.entity_id
_entity_poly.type
_entity_poly.pdbx_seq_one_letter_code
_entity_poly.pdbx_strand_id
1 'polypeptide(L)'
;MSILRHALLVSITLTVIPAQFNIPLPFGGISLNKNEKGELEIGGTQNFNILGWGANRDFKLTTGNGTFKLDKTDEAILNGSTYGGSGSIGVDEKTGLDFGQNLTLNDKKLVGGLGKEMSFFESLAQLLKPPAEPKERTELKNL
;
A
#
# COMPACT_ATOMS: atom_id res chain seq x y z
N MET A 1 -42.40 33.48 -0.57
CA MET A 1 -41.06 33.16 -1.13
C MET A 1 -40.33 32.13 -0.24
N SER A 2 -40.77 30.87 -0.18
CA SER A 2 -40.11 29.88 0.71
C SER A 2 -39.84 28.55 0.03
N ILE A 3 -40.80 28.00 -0.71
CA ILE A 3 -40.73 26.62 -1.22
C ILE A 3 -39.65 26.44 -2.31
N LEU A 4 -39.48 27.43 -3.21
CA LEU A 4 -38.44 27.38 -4.24
C LEU A 4 -37.00 27.33 -3.67
N ARG A 5 -36.75 27.99 -2.53
CA ARG A 5 -35.42 28.00 -1.90
C ARG A 5 -35.09 26.66 -1.23
N HIS A 6 -36.10 26.01 -0.66
CA HIS A 6 -35.95 24.68 -0.06
C HIS A 6 -35.78 23.59 -1.12
N ALA A 7 -36.54 23.65 -2.22
CA ALA A 7 -36.39 22.72 -3.34
C ALA A 7 -35.01 22.80 -4.00
N LEU A 8 -34.46 24.01 -4.14
CA LEU A 8 -33.11 24.22 -4.67
C LEU A 8 -32.04 23.63 -3.74
N LEU A 9 -32.15 23.87 -2.43
CA LEU A 9 -31.21 23.32 -1.44
C LEU A 9 -31.24 21.78 -1.39
N VAL A 10 -32.43 21.17 -1.46
CA VAL A 10 -32.57 19.70 -1.51
C VAL A 10 -31.99 19.12 -2.80
N SER A 11 -32.21 19.79 -3.94
CA SER A 11 -31.64 19.38 -5.22
C SER A 11 -30.11 19.50 -5.27
N ILE A 12 -29.52 20.48 -4.57
CA ILE A 12 -28.06 20.63 -4.46
C ILE A 12 -27.48 19.58 -3.49
N THR A 13 -28.17 19.23 -2.40
CA THR A 13 -27.69 18.18 -1.50
C THR A 13 -27.71 16.79 -2.15
N LEU A 14 -28.61 16.52 -3.10
CA LEU A 14 -28.73 15.22 -3.76
C LEU A 14 -27.69 14.99 -4.87
N THR A 15 -27.14 16.05 -5.46
CA THR A 15 -26.16 15.96 -6.57
C THR A 15 -24.71 15.96 -6.12
N VAL A 16 -24.44 16.22 -4.84
CA VAL A 16 -23.08 16.46 -4.32
C VAL A 16 -22.59 15.37 -3.38
N ILE A 17 -23.35 14.29 -3.15
CA ILE A 17 -22.82 13.15 -2.37
C ILE A 17 -21.92 12.34 -3.31
N PRO A 18 -20.58 12.37 -3.17
CA PRO A 18 -19.74 11.42 -3.87
C PRO A 18 -20.18 10.04 -3.40
N ALA A 19 -20.80 9.27 -4.29
CA ALA A 19 -21.24 7.92 -3.98
C ALA A 19 -20.00 7.08 -3.72
N GLN A 20 -19.70 6.86 -2.44
CA GLN A 20 -18.71 5.93 -1.93
C GLN A 20 -19.42 4.60 -1.67
N PHE A 21 -18.96 3.54 -2.31
CA PHE A 21 -19.53 2.21 -2.18
C PHE A 21 -18.48 1.26 -1.62
N ASN A 22 -18.80 0.58 -0.52
CA ASN A 22 -17.92 -0.39 0.12
C ASN A 22 -18.71 -1.66 0.43
N ILE A 23 -18.31 -2.79 -0.16
CA ILE A 23 -18.86 -4.11 0.15
C ILE A 23 -17.87 -4.83 1.06
N PRO A 24 -18.15 -5.00 2.37
CA PRO A 24 -17.36 -5.85 3.23
C PRO A 24 -17.58 -7.34 2.88
N LEU A 25 -16.49 -8.10 2.86
CA LEU A 25 -16.44 -9.56 2.72
C LEU A 25 -15.82 -10.15 4.00
N PRO A 26 -16.07 -11.43 4.34
CA PRO A 26 -15.58 -12.04 5.58
C PRO A 26 -14.06 -11.94 5.80
N PHE A 27 -13.29 -11.78 4.73
CA PHE A 27 -11.85 -11.60 4.74
C PHE A 27 -11.40 -10.48 3.81
N GLY A 28 -12.17 -9.39 3.70
CA GLY A 28 -11.81 -8.30 2.78
C GLY A 28 -12.92 -7.32 2.47
N GLY A 29 -12.79 -6.60 1.36
CA GLY A 29 -13.86 -5.76 0.84
C GLY A 29 -13.51 -5.13 -0.50
N ILE A 30 -14.54 -4.71 -1.23
CA ILE A 30 -14.40 -3.98 -2.49
C ILE A 30 -14.90 -2.55 -2.27
N SER A 31 -14.11 -1.57 -2.69
CA SER A 31 -14.42 -0.15 -2.57
C SER A 31 -14.44 0.54 -3.93
N LEU A 32 -15.35 1.50 -4.07
CA LEU A 32 -15.47 2.39 -5.22
C LEU A 32 -15.69 3.81 -4.68
N ASN A 33 -14.71 4.68 -4.86
CA ASN A 33 -14.68 6.02 -4.29
C ASN A 33 -14.26 7.07 -5.32
N LYS A 34 -14.50 8.34 -4.99
CA LYS A 34 -13.78 9.45 -5.61
C LYS A 34 -12.85 10.07 -4.59
N ASN A 35 -11.59 10.30 -4.97
CA ASN A 35 -10.64 10.97 -4.07
C ASN A 35 -10.82 12.49 -4.09
N GLU A 36 -10.01 13.21 -3.29
CA GLU A 36 -10.07 14.67 -3.16
C GLU A 36 -9.79 15.41 -4.48
N LYS A 37 -9.07 14.77 -5.41
CA LYS A 37 -8.81 15.31 -6.75
C LYS A 37 -9.97 15.04 -7.72
N GLY A 38 -10.99 14.30 -7.31
CA GLY A 38 -12.11 13.87 -8.16
C GLY A 38 -11.81 12.65 -9.03
N GLU A 39 -10.66 11.99 -8.84
CA GLU A 39 -10.30 10.76 -9.55
C GLU A 39 -11.09 9.57 -8.98
N LEU A 40 -11.42 8.61 -9.84
CA LEU A 40 -12.07 7.37 -9.46
C LEU A 40 -11.04 6.42 -8.82
N GLU A 41 -11.35 5.92 -7.63
CA GLU A 41 -10.59 4.88 -6.95
C GLU A 41 -11.42 3.60 -6.84
N ILE A 42 -10.91 2.52 -7.43
CA ILE A 42 -11.46 1.17 -7.31
C ILE A 42 -10.46 0.36 -6.49
N GLY A 43 -10.86 -0.06 -5.29
CA GLY A 43 -10.00 -0.84 -4.40
C GLY A 43 -10.58 -2.20 -4.10
N GLY A 44 -9.71 -3.18 -3.86
CA GLY A 44 -10.09 -4.42 -3.20
C GLY A 44 -9.05 -4.77 -2.15
N THR A 45 -9.53 -5.20 -1.01
CA THR A 45 -8.72 -5.61 0.14
C THR A 45 -9.09 -7.04 0.49
N GLN A 46 -8.10 -7.84 0.87
CA GLN A 46 -8.29 -9.17 1.39
C GLN A 46 -7.32 -9.39 2.54
N ASN A 47 -7.84 -9.60 3.74
CA ASN A 47 -7.02 -9.78 4.93
C ASN A 47 -7.60 -10.91 5.78
N PHE A 48 -6.74 -11.87 6.12
CA PHE A 48 -7.04 -12.83 7.18
C PHE A 48 -5.79 -13.07 8.01
N ASN A 49 -5.96 -13.19 9.32
CA ASN A 49 -4.89 -13.52 10.26
C ASN A 49 -5.46 -14.38 11.39
N ILE A 50 -5.03 -15.64 11.44
CA ILE A 50 -5.45 -16.63 12.42
C ILE A 50 -4.20 -17.06 13.19
N LEU A 51 -4.12 -16.70 14.47
CA LEU A 51 -3.02 -17.08 15.36
C LEU A 51 -1.62 -16.71 14.82
N GLY A 52 -1.50 -15.58 14.13
CA GLY A 52 -0.23 -15.13 13.53
C GLY A 52 0.08 -15.76 12.17
N TRP A 53 -0.86 -16.51 11.58
CA TRP A 53 -0.75 -17.08 10.24
C TRP A 53 -1.83 -16.49 9.35
N GLY A 54 -1.43 -15.93 8.22
CA GLY A 54 -2.37 -15.14 7.43
C GLY A 54 -1.82 -14.66 6.11
N ALA A 55 -2.62 -13.86 5.43
CA ALA A 55 -2.19 -13.11 4.27
C ALA A 55 -2.96 -11.79 4.18
N ASN A 56 -2.29 -10.81 3.58
CA ASN A 56 -2.85 -9.52 3.22
C ASN A 56 -2.66 -9.30 1.72
N ARG A 57 -3.74 -9.01 1.00
CA ARG A 57 -3.70 -8.73 -0.43
C ARG A 57 -4.56 -7.53 -0.72
N ASP A 58 -3.96 -6.50 -1.28
CA ASP A 58 -4.66 -5.27 -1.62
C ASP A 58 -4.42 -4.94 -3.08
N PHE A 59 -5.42 -4.34 -3.73
CA PHE A 59 -5.24 -3.67 -5.00
C PHE A 59 -6.00 -2.36 -4.97
N LYS A 60 -5.48 -1.37 -5.67
CA LYS A 60 -6.13 -0.08 -5.88
C LYS A 60 -5.82 0.43 -7.27
N LEU A 61 -6.86 0.68 -8.05
CA LEU A 61 -6.81 1.37 -9.33
C LEU A 61 -7.32 2.79 -9.13
N THR A 62 -6.49 3.78 -9.43
CA THR A 62 -6.85 5.20 -9.47
C THR A 62 -6.87 5.64 -10.92
N THR A 63 -7.96 6.23 -11.39
CA THR A 63 -8.08 6.71 -12.77
C THR A 63 -8.92 7.98 -12.87
N GLY A 64 -8.54 8.88 -13.78
CA GLY A 64 -9.23 10.15 -14.02
C GLY A 64 -8.28 11.34 -13.93
N ASN A 65 -8.69 12.48 -14.47
CA ASN A 65 -7.93 13.73 -14.44
C ASN A 65 -6.47 13.62 -14.90
N GLY A 66 -6.21 12.81 -15.93
CA GLY A 66 -4.85 12.58 -16.45
C GLY A 66 -4.02 11.56 -15.66
N THR A 67 -4.61 10.94 -14.63
CA THR A 67 -3.99 9.93 -13.79
C THR A 67 -4.49 8.54 -14.15
N PHE A 68 -3.56 7.59 -14.26
CA PHE A 68 -3.80 6.15 -14.21
C PHE A 68 -2.76 5.56 -13.26
N LYS A 69 -3.18 4.91 -12.18
CA LYS A 69 -2.27 4.29 -11.23
C LYS A 69 -2.84 2.99 -10.69
N LEU A 70 -2.05 1.94 -10.72
CA LEU A 70 -2.35 0.64 -10.14
C LEU A 70 -1.36 0.37 -9.01
N ASP A 71 -1.88 0.27 -7.80
CA ASP A 71 -1.17 -0.18 -6.61
C ASP A 71 -1.61 -1.60 -6.26
N LYS A 72 -0.68 -2.43 -5.83
CA LYS A 72 -0.94 -3.81 -5.43
C LYS A 72 -0.03 -4.23 -4.27
N THR A 73 -0.57 -4.98 -3.34
CA THR A 73 0.14 -5.59 -2.21
C THR A 73 -0.21 -7.07 -2.16
N ASP A 74 0.79 -7.93 -1.99
CA ASP A 74 0.64 -9.36 -1.71
C ASP A 74 1.65 -9.72 -0.59
N GLU A 75 1.14 -9.92 0.62
CA GLU A 75 1.92 -10.21 1.82
C GLU A 75 1.36 -11.43 2.56
N ALA A 76 2.26 -12.22 3.14
CA ALA A 76 1.99 -13.34 4.02
C ALA A 76 2.33 -12.95 5.46
N ILE A 77 1.55 -13.45 6.42
CA ILE A 77 1.80 -13.29 7.84
C ILE A 77 2.24 -14.67 8.36
N LEU A 78 3.46 -14.76 8.87
CA LEU A 78 4.06 -15.98 9.40
C LEU A 78 4.52 -15.72 10.83
N ASN A 79 3.92 -16.41 11.80
CA ASN A 79 4.19 -16.24 13.22
C ASN A 79 4.12 -14.75 13.67
N GLY A 80 3.11 -14.02 13.18
CA GLY A 80 2.89 -12.60 13.49
C GLY A 80 3.81 -11.62 12.75
N SER A 81 4.74 -12.12 11.91
CA SER A 81 5.63 -11.29 11.09
C SER A 81 5.16 -11.25 9.64
N THR A 82 5.23 -10.08 9.00
CA THR A 82 4.76 -9.88 7.62
C THR A 82 5.90 -10.02 6.62
N TYR A 83 5.65 -10.75 5.54
CA TYR A 83 6.61 -10.99 4.46
C TYR A 83 5.91 -10.87 3.11
N GLY A 84 6.48 -10.17 2.16
CA GLY A 84 5.91 -10.10 0.82
C GLY A 84 6.25 -8.84 0.08
N GLY A 85 5.48 -8.52 -0.95
CA GLY A 85 5.78 -7.44 -1.86
C GLY A 85 4.60 -6.51 -2.08
N SER A 86 4.91 -5.25 -2.34
CA SER A 86 3.96 -4.28 -2.87
C SER A 86 4.55 -3.62 -4.10
N GLY A 87 3.74 -3.34 -5.12
CA GLY A 87 4.15 -2.63 -6.32
C GLY A 87 3.17 -1.56 -6.70
N SER A 88 3.66 -0.53 -7.39
CA SER A 88 2.86 0.50 -8.03
C SER A 88 3.34 0.72 -9.45
N ILE A 89 2.41 0.92 -10.37
CA ILE A 89 2.67 1.43 -11.71
C ILE A 89 1.64 2.49 -12.05
N GLY A 90 2.09 3.64 -12.52
CA GLY A 90 1.19 4.73 -12.87
C GLY A 90 1.79 5.72 -13.84
N VAL A 91 0.89 6.52 -14.40
CA VAL A 91 1.17 7.69 -15.21
C VAL A 91 0.26 8.79 -14.71
N ASP A 92 0.82 9.96 -14.45
CA ASP A 92 0.10 11.17 -14.10
C ASP A 92 0.56 12.29 -15.04
N GLU A 93 -0.39 13.06 -15.58
CA GLU A 93 -0.10 14.11 -16.55
C GLU A 93 0.91 15.16 -16.05
N LYS A 94 0.94 15.42 -14.74
CA LYS A 94 1.80 16.44 -14.12
C LYS A 94 3.13 15.86 -13.66
N THR A 95 3.13 14.65 -13.11
CA THR A 95 4.33 14.04 -12.52
C THR A 95 5.03 13.01 -13.41
N GLY A 96 4.40 12.58 -14.50
CA GLY A 96 4.93 11.60 -15.44
C GLY A 96 4.76 10.15 -14.97
N LEU A 97 5.73 9.30 -15.30
CA LEU A 97 5.73 7.88 -14.95
C LEU A 97 6.06 7.67 -13.47
N ASP A 98 5.27 6.82 -12.81
CA ASP A 98 5.52 6.32 -11.46
C ASP A 98 5.65 4.80 -11.51
N PHE A 99 6.75 4.27 -11.00
CA PHE A 99 6.91 2.84 -10.79
C PHE A 99 7.61 2.62 -9.47
N GLY A 100 6.99 1.82 -8.62
CA GLY A 100 7.45 1.52 -7.26
C GLY A 100 7.39 0.02 -7.01
N GLN A 101 8.37 -0.49 -6.27
CA GLN A 101 8.35 -1.84 -5.75
C GLN A 101 8.94 -1.86 -4.35
N ASN A 102 8.25 -2.51 -3.42
CA ASN A 102 8.76 -2.71 -2.08
C ASN A 102 8.75 -4.19 -1.73
N LEU A 103 9.71 -4.60 -0.92
CA LEU A 103 9.77 -5.92 -0.30
C LEU A 103 9.73 -5.74 1.22
N THR A 104 8.75 -6.35 1.86
CA THR A 104 8.59 -6.40 3.32
C THR A 104 9.17 -7.71 3.82
N LEU A 105 10.09 -7.63 4.79
CA LEU A 105 10.74 -8.75 5.47
C LEU A 105 10.71 -8.46 6.98
N ASN A 106 9.58 -8.75 7.61
CA ASN A 106 9.32 -8.46 9.02
C ASN A 106 9.55 -6.97 9.37
N ASP A 107 10.62 -6.66 10.10
CA ASP A 107 11.01 -5.32 10.55
C ASP A 107 11.74 -4.51 9.47
N LYS A 108 12.05 -5.13 8.33
CA LYS A 108 12.79 -4.50 7.23
C LYS A 108 11.87 -4.30 6.04
N LYS A 109 11.94 -3.11 5.44
CA LYS A 109 11.27 -2.79 4.18
C LYS A 109 12.28 -2.25 3.18
N LEU A 110 12.47 -2.95 2.08
CA LEU A 110 13.28 -2.47 0.96
C LEU A 110 12.36 -1.69 0.04
N VAL A 111 12.75 -0.46 -0.28
CA VAL A 111 11.99 0.44 -1.14
C VAL A 111 12.76 0.62 -2.44
N GLY A 112 12.12 0.27 -3.55
CA GLY A 112 12.63 0.38 -4.90
C GLY A 112 11.60 1.01 -5.83
N GLY A 113 11.98 1.18 -7.09
CA GLY A 113 11.23 1.94 -8.07
C GLY A 113 12.10 2.97 -8.78
N LEU A 114 11.48 3.73 -9.67
CA LEU A 114 12.17 4.77 -10.44
C LEU A 114 12.82 5.79 -9.51
N GLY A 115 14.13 5.98 -9.68
CA GLY A 115 14.94 6.91 -8.88
C GLY A 115 15.28 6.42 -7.47
N LYS A 116 14.93 5.17 -7.12
CA LYS A 116 15.18 4.54 -5.81
C LYS A 116 16.03 3.28 -5.91
N GLU A 117 16.63 3.02 -7.07
CA GLU A 117 17.36 1.80 -7.40
C GLU A 117 18.58 1.63 -6.50
N MET A 118 19.36 2.70 -6.30
CA MET A 118 20.58 2.64 -5.47
C MET A 118 20.25 2.30 -4.01
N SER A 119 19.28 2.99 -3.41
CA SER A 119 18.85 2.71 -2.03
C SER A 119 18.27 1.30 -1.86
N PHE A 120 17.62 0.78 -2.90
CA PHE A 120 17.12 -0.59 -2.92
C PHE A 120 18.28 -1.59 -2.88
N PHE A 121 19.26 -1.45 -3.77
CA PHE A 121 20.42 -2.34 -3.83
C PHE A 121 21.28 -2.25 -2.56
N GLU A 122 21.45 -1.06 -1.98
CA GLU A 122 22.14 -0.89 -0.70
C GLU A 122 21.43 -1.62 0.44
N SER A 123 20.11 -1.49 0.53
CA SER A 123 19.29 -2.18 1.53
C SER A 123 19.33 -3.70 1.35
N LEU A 124 19.27 -4.17 0.10
CA LEU A 124 19.38 -5.57 -0.25
C LEU A 124 20.78 -6.12 0.10
N ALA A 125 21.83 -5.37 -0.21
CA ALA A 125 23.20 -5.75 0.12
C ALA A 125 23.40 -5.85 1.63
N GLN A 126 22.84 -4.93 2.42
CA GLN A 126 22.89 -5.00 3.89
C GLN A 126 22.18 -6.24 4.44
N LEU A 127 21.08 -6.66 3.81
CA LEU A 127 20.33 -7.87 4.18
C LEU A 127 21.11 -9.16 3.89
N LEU A 128 21.86 -9.18 2.80
CA LEU A 128 22.66 -10.34 2.39
C LEU A 128 24.01 -10.44 3.11
N LYS A 129 24.41 -9.42 3.88
CA LYS A 129 25.64 -9.48 4.67
C LYS A 129 25.52 -10.60 5.71
N PRO A 130 26.49 -11.53 5.77
CA PRO A 130 26.51 -12.53 6.83
C PRO A 130 26.59 -11.82 8.20
N PRO A 131 25.95 -12.38 9.25
CA PRO A 131 26.09 -11.84 10.59
C PRO A 131 27.57 -11.82 10.97
N ALA A 132 28.00 -10.74 11.64
CA ALA A 132 29.39 -10.61 12.07
C ALA A 132 29.78 -11.83 12.90
N GLU A 133 30.90 -12.48 12.55
CA GLU A 133 31.42 -13.60 13.32
C GLU A 133 31.56 -13.17 14.79
N PRO A 134 31.06 -13.97 15.74
CA PRO A 134 31.24 -13.66 17.15
C PRO A 134 32.74 -13.57 17.42
N LYS A 135 33.19 -12.41 17.90
CA LYS A 135 34.59 -12.23 18.31
C LYS A 135 34.94 -13.36 19.28
N GLU A 136 35.88 -14.20 18.86
CA GLU A 136 36.40 -15.29 19.66
C GLU A 136 36.81 -14.72 21.02
N ARG A 137 36.15 -15.19 22.08
CA ARG A 137 36.41 -14.74 23.44
C ARG A 137 37.84 -15.16 23.75
N THR A 138 38.78 -14.23 23.77
CA THR A 138 40.17 -14.49 24.10
C THR A 138 40.18 -15.13 25.48
N GLU A 139 40.43 -16.44 25.55
CA GLU A 139 40.56 -17.12 26.83
C GLU A 139 41.70 -16.44 27.58
N LEU A 140 41.38 -15.90 28.75
CA LEU A 140 42.37 -15.43 29.71
C LEU A 140 43.28 -16.63 30.01
N LYS A 141 44.51 -16.60 29.48
CA LYS A 141 45.58 -17.48 29.94
C LYS A 141 45.75 -17.22 31.43
N ASN A 142 45.22 -18.12 32.25
CA ASN A 142 45.44 -18.10 33.69
C ASN A 142 46.95 -18.24 33.96
N LEU A 143 47.41 -17.35 34.84
CA LEU A 143 48.74 -17.25 35.45
C LEU A 143 49.11 -18.51 36.24
#